data_AF-A0A3D5N6L4-F1
#
_entry.id   AF-A0A3D5N6L4-F1
#
_cell.length_a   1.000
_cell.length_b   1.000
_cell.length_c   1.000
_cell.angle_alpha   90.00
_cell.angle_beta   90.00
_cell.angle_gamma   90.00
#
_symmetry.space_group_name_H-M   'P 1'
#
loop_
_entity.id
_entity.type
_entity.pdbx_description
1 polymer ?
#
loop_
_entity_poly.entity_id
_entity_poly.type
_entity_poly.pdbx_seq_one_letter_code
_entity_poly.pdbx_strand_id
1 'polypeptide(L)'
;MAARSNKPFWEVKTLAEMTQQEWESVCDGCGKCCLHKLQDEYDDAVYYTSVACRLLDCETCQCKDYPNRTQHVPDCVQLSKENVDTLGWMPSTCAYRLLSEGKGLPDWHP
;
A
#
# COMPACT_ATOMS: atom_id res chain seq x y z
N MET A 1 24.82 4.93 27.27
CA MET A 1 24.44 5.42 25.93
C MET A 1 24.10 4.20 25.10
N ALA A 2 22.81 3.91 24.93
CA ALA A 2 22.35 2.71 24.24
C ALA A 2 22.67 2.81 22.74
N ALA A 3 23.29 1.78 22.18
CA ALA A 3 23.54 1.66 20.76
C ALA A 3 22.22 1.78 20.00
N ARG A 4 22.05 2.88 19.25
CA ARG A 4 20.96 3.00 18.29
C ARG A 4 21.24 1.97 17.20
N SER A 5 20.50 0.87 17.20
CA SER A 5 20.41 0.00 16.02
C SER A 5 20.06 0.90 14.84
N ASN A 6 20.99 1.09 13.91
CA ASN A 6 20.87 2.03 12.79
C ASN A 6 19.93 1.51 11.68
N LYS A 7 19.02 0.60 12.04
CA LYS A 7 18.10 -0.05 11.12
C LYS A 7 16.80 0.74 11.06
N PRO A 8 16.19 0.89 9.88
CA PRO A 8 14.88 1.48 9.75
C PRO A 8 13.83 0.75 10.59
N PHE A 9 12.80 1.47 11.05
CA PHE A 9 11.78 0.88 11.93
C PHE A 9 11.02 -0.28 11.27
N TRP A 10 10.84 -0.25 9.95
CA TRP A 10 10.16 -1.30 9.18
C TRP A 10 10.95 -2.60 9.06
N GLU A 11 12.25 -2.61 9.40
CA GLU A 11 13.04 -3.85 9.52
C GLU A 11 12.97 -4.48 10.91
N VAL A 12 12.51 -3.73 11.91
CA VAL A 12 12.50 -4.15 13.32
C VAL A 12 11.09 -4.38 13.84
N LYS A 13 10.12 -3.66 13.28
CA LYS A 13 8.70 -3.75 13.62
C LYS A 13 7.96 -4.48 12.51
N THR A 14 7.07 -5.38 12.91
CA THR A 14 6.02 -5.91 12.06
C THR A 14 5.00 -4.82 11.74
N LEU A 15 4.25 -5.00 10.65
CA LEU A 15 3.10 -4.13 10.32
C LEU A 15 2.14 -3.98 11.51
N ALA A 16 1.94 -5.04 12.29
CA ALA A 16 1.07 -5.04 13.47
C ALA A 16 1.56 -4.12 14.59
N GLU A 17 2.87 -3.88 14.69
CA GLU A 17 3.50 -3.04 15.72
C GLU A 17 3.62 -1.57 15.29
N MET A 18 3.34 -1.25 14.02
CA MET A 18 3.40 0.10 13.51
C MET A 18 2.27 0.96 14.07
N THR A 19 2.61 2.19 14.45
CA THR A 19 1.65 3.27 14.68
C THR A 19 1.03 3.73 13.36
N GLN A 20 -0.07 4.49 13.40
CA GLN A 20 -0.67 5.02 12.17
C GLN A 20 0.32 5.90 11.38
N GLN A 21 1.14 6.69 12.06
CA GLN A 21 2.11 7.54 11.41
C GLN A 21 3.21 6.73 10.70
N GLU A 22 3.71 5.68 11.36
CA GLU A 22 4.68 4.75 10.77
C GLU A 22 4.06 3.98 9.59
N TRP A 23 2.81 3.54 9.73
CA TRP A 23 2.05 2.86 8.69
C TRP A 23 1.92 3.72 7.44
N GLU A 24 1.48 4.97 7.56
CA GLU A 24 1.36 5.85 6.39
C GLU A 24 2.72 6.20 5.79
N SER A 25 3.79 6.25 6.59
CA SER A 25 5.14 6.59 6.11
C SER A 25 5.79 5.51 5.24
N VAL A 26 5.42 4.23 5.39
CA VAL A 26 5.92 3.16 4.49
C VAL A 26 5.22 3.15 3.13
N CYS A 27 4.18 3.96 2.92
CA CYS A 27 3.53 4.06 1.63
C CYS A 27 4.39 4.84 0.62
N ASP A 28 4.78 4.20 -0.49
CA ASP A 28 5.58 4.84 -1.56
C ASP A 28 4.85 5.95 -2.33
N GLY A 29 3.56 6.19 -2.08
CA GLY A 29 2.77 7.18 -2.83
C GLY A 29 2.61 6.87 -4.32
N CYS A 30 2.74 5.60 -4.73
CA CYS A 30 2.76 5.22 -6.15
C CYS A 30 1.41 5.28 -6.89
N GLY A 31 0.30 5.56 -6.20
CA GLY A 31 -1.06 5.64 -6.79
C GLY A 31 -1.66 4.33 -7.33
N LYS A 32 -0.90 3.22 -7.37
CA LYS A 32 -1.36 1.94 -7.95
C LYS A 32 -2.56 1.32 -7.21
N CYS A 33 -2.73 1.60 -5.93
CA CYS A 33 -3.92 1.20 -5.18
C CYS A 33 -5.21 1.88 -5.70
N CYS A 34 -5.11 3.05 -6.33
CA CYS A 34 -6.23 3.82 -6.86
C CYS A 34 -6.62 3.47 -8.31
N LEU A 35 -5.87 2.63 -9.01
CA LEU A 35 -6.19 2.19 -10.36
C LEU A 35 -7.28 1.12 -10.35
N HIS A 36 -8.11 1.06 -11.39
CA HIS A 36 -9.02 -0.07 -11.58
C HIS A 36 -8.22 -1.32 -11.97
N LYS A 37 -8.63 -2.46 -11.43
CA LYS A 37 -8.09 -3.78 -11.75
C LYS A 37 -9.17 -4.61 -12.39
N LEU A 38 -8.78 -5.45 -13.34
CA LEU A 38 -9.63 -6.47 -13.94
C LEU A 38 -9.14 -7.82 -13.46
N GLN A 39 -10.05 -8.69 -13.05
CA GLN A 39 -9.74 -10.07 -12.68
C GLN A 39 -10.33 -10.98 -13.75
N ASP A 40 -9.52 -11.92 -14.21
CA ASP A 40 -9.95 -12.96 -15.14
C ASP A 40 -10.86 -13.97 -14.43
N GLU A 41 -11.90 -14.44 -15.12
CA GLU A 41 -12.86 -15.41 -14.56
C GLU A 41 -12.35 -16.87 -14.60
N TYR A 42 -11.33 -17.18 -15.41
CA TYR A 42 -10.84 -18.54 -15.62
C TYR A 42 -9.65 -18.90 -14.74
N ASP A 43 -8.74 -17.95 -14.50
CA ASP A 43 -7.49 -18.19 -13.76
C ASP A 43 -7.24 -17.21 -12.59
N ASP A 44 -8.21 -16.36 -12.27
CA ASP A 44 -8.11 -15.31 -11.23
C ASP A 44 -6.95 -14.32 -11.44
N ALA A 45 -6.35 -14.25 -12.64
CA ALA A 45 -5.27 -13.32 -12.91
C ALA A 45 -5.75 -11.87 -12.84
N VAL A 46 -4.97 -11.03 -12.16
CA VAL A 46 -5.28 -9.61 -11.97
C VAL A 46 -4.47 -8.74 -12.92
N TYR A 47 -5.16 -7.96 -13.73
CA TYR A 47 -4.59 -7.03 -14.69
C TYR A 47 -4.74 -5.58 -14.22
N TYR A 48 -3.63 -4.84 -14.31
CA TYR A 48 -3.59 -3.41 -14.05
C TYR A 48 -4.09 -2.64 -15.25
N THR A 49 -4.91 -1.63 -15.00
CA THR A 49 -5.33 -0.67 -16.02
C THR A 49 -4.67 0.68 -15.80
N SER A 50 -4.69 1.53 -16.82
CA SER A 50 -4.35 2.95 -16.70
C SER A 50 -5.57 3.83 -16.33
N VAL A 51 -6.66 3.22 -15.86
CA VAL A 51 -7.89 3.93 -15.48
C VAL A 51 -7.85 4.17 -13.97
N ALA A 52 -7.75 5.44 -13.58
CA ALA A 52 -7.72 5.84 -12.19
C ALA A 52 -9.12 6.03 -11.59
N CYS A 53 -9.24 5.88 -10.28
CA CYS A 53 -10.44 6.28 -9.57
C CYS A 53 -10.61 7.80 -9.59
N ARG A 54 -11.84 8.27 -9.34
CA ARG A 54 -12.19 9.70 -9.38
C ARG A 54 -11.43 10.59 -8.39
N LEU A 55 -10.83 10.02 -7.34
CA LEU A 55 -10.10 10.75 -6.31
C LEU A 55 -8.58 10.76 -6.52
N LEU A 56 -8.04 10.03 -7.50
CA LEU A 56 -6.61 10.09 -7.78
C LEU A 56 -6.28 11.43 -8.46
N ASP A 57 -5.23 12.06 -8.00
CA ASP A 57 -4.51 13.09 -8.74
C ASP A 57 -3.43 12.43 -9.60
N CYS A 58 -3.59 12.50 -10.93
CA CYS A 58 -2.67 11.85 -11.86
C CYS A 58 -1.33 12.59 -12.01
N GLU A 59 -1.21 13.82 -11.52
CA GLU A 59 0.07 14.57 -11.55
C GLU A 59 0.92 14.23 -10.33
N THR A 60 0.30 14.09 -9.16
CA THR A 60 1.01 13.84 -7.89
C THR A 60 0.98 12.38 -7.43
N CYS A 61 0.16 11.54 -8.06
CA CYS A 61 -0.15 10.17 -7.64
C CYS A 61 -0.79 10.06 -6.24
N GLN A 62 -1.31 11.16 -5.70
CA GLN A 62 -1.93 11.21 -4.38
C GLN A 62 -3.46 11.22 -4.46
N CYS A 63 -4.11 10.73 -3.40
CA CYS A 63 -5.55 10.83 -3.27
C CYS A 63 -5.93 12.25 -2.83
N LYS A 64 -6.83 12.90 -3.58
CA LYS A 64 -7.31 14.27 -3.31
C LYS A 64 -8.08 14.41 -1.99
N ASP A 65 -8.68 13.31 -1.51
CA ASP A 65 -9.35 13.24 -0.21
C ASP A 65 -9.12 11.87 0.43
N TYR A 66 -7.87 11.63 0.85
CA TYR A 66 -7.49 10.36 1.49
C TYR A 66 -8.31 10.06 2.76
N PRO A 67 -8.59 11.01 3.68
CA PRO A 67 -9.37 10.73 4.89
C PRO A 67 -10.82 10.31 4.63
N ASN A 68 -11.50 10.90 3.62
CA ASN A 68 -12.90 10.58 3.32
C ASN A 68 -13.09 9.65 2.10
N ARG A 69 -12.00 9.03 1.62
CA ARG A 69 -12.00 8.28 0.36
C ARG A 69 -13.08 7.21 0.24
N THR A 70 -13.38 6.48 1.32
CA THR A 70 -14.39 5.41 1.35
C THR A 70 -15.82 5.94 1.30
N GLN A 71 -16.06 7.19 1.73
CA GLN A 71 -17.36 7.84 1.60
C GLN A 71 -17.65 8.21 0.14
N HIS A 72 -16.61 8.54 -0.62
CA HIS A 72 -16.72 8.90 -2.02
C HIS A 72 -16.55 7.69 -2.96
N VAL A 73 -15.72 6.73 -2.62
CA VAL A 73 -15.45 5.55 -3.45
C VAL A 73 -15.65 4.34 -2.56
N PRO A 74 -16.86 3.75 -2.52
CA PRO A 74 -17.19 2.63 -1.65
C PRO A 74 -16.27 1.42 -1.86
N ASP A 75 -15.78 1.23 -3.08
CA ASP A 75 -14.85 0.16 -3.45
C ASP A 75 -13.38 0.48 -3.11
N CYS A 76 -13.09 1.64 -2.50
CA CYS A 76 -11.75 1.99 -2.11
C CYS A 76 -11.28 1.10 -0.95
N VAL A 77 -10.22 0.33 -1.18
CA VAL A 77 -9.66 -0.50 -0.12
C VAL A 77 -9.05 0.37 0.98
N GLN A 78 -9.47 0.12 2.22
CA GLN A 78 -8.77 0.60 3.39
C GLN A 78 -7.73 -0.46 3.78
N LEU A 79 -6.46 -0.21 3.47
CA LEU A 79 -5.37 -1.10 3.86
C LEU A 79 -5.30 -1.14 5.39
N SER A 80 -5.31 -2.34 5.95
CA SER A 80 -5.23 -2.56 7.38
C SER A 80 -4.42 -3.83 7.68
N LYS A 81 -4.03 -3.98 8.94
CA LYS A 81 -3.25 -5.13 9.42
C LYS A 81 -4.00 -6.45 9.20
N GLU A 82 -5.33 -6.39 9.22
CA GLU A 82 -6.21 -7.55 9.12
C GLU A 82 -6.43 -8.00 7.68
N ASN A 83 -6.28 -7.10 6.69
CA ASN A 83 -6.59 -7.42 5.30
C ASN A 83 -5.38 -7.47 4.38
N VAL A 84 -4.24 -6.90 4.74
CA VAL A 84 -3.08 -6.76 3.82
C VAL A 84 -2.65 -8.07 3.20
N ASP A 85 -2.69 -9.17 3.96
CA ASP A 85 -2.32 -10.51 3.50
C ASP A 85 -3.28 -11.11 2.48
N THR A 86 -4.50 -10.58 2.42
CA THR A 86 -5.55 -11.00 1.46
C THR A 86 -5.50 -10.18 0.17
N LEU A 87 -4.68 -9.12 0.11
CA LEU A 87 -4.58 -8.23 -1.06
C LEU A 87 -3.55 -8.73 -2.07
N GLY A 88 -3.66 -10.00 -2.48
CA GLY A 88 -2.75 -10.62 -3.45
C GLY A 88 -2.68 -9.89 -4.81
N TRP A 89 -3.70 -9.09 -5.10
CA TRP A 89 -3.79 -8.23 -6.28
C TRP A 89 -2.91 -6.98 -6.22
N MET A 90 -2.36 -6.60 -5.05
CA MET A 90 -1.45 -5.46 -4.91
C MET A 90 -0.11 -5.69 -5.63
N PRO A 91 0.58 -4.64 -6.09
CA PRO A 91 1.84 -4.81 -6.81
C PRO A 91 2.86 -5.55 -5.96
N SER A 92 3.70 -6.36 -6.59
CA SER A 92 4.81 -7.04 -5.89
C SER A 92 5.81 -6.07 -5.24
N THR A 93 5.77 -4.79 -5.62
CA THR A 93 6.59 -3.72 -5.05
C THR A 93 5.86 -2.91 -3.97
N CYS A 94 4.62 -3.25 -3.62
CA CYS A 94 3.88 -2.51 -2.60
C CYS A 94 4.53 -2.75 -1.22
N ALA A 95 4.90 -1.67 -0.53
CA ALA A 95 5.50 -1.75 0.80
C ALA A 95 4.67 -2.59 1.78
N TYR A 96 3.35 -2.38 1.83
CA TYR A 96 2.47 -3.16 2.73
C TYR A 96 2.49 -4.66 2.41
N ARG A 97 2.51 -5.03 1.13
CA ARG A 97 2.60 -6.44 0.71
C ARG A 97 3.96 -7.04 1.07
N LEU A 98 5.04 -6.32 0.77
CA LEU A 98 6.40 -6.78 1.06
C LEU A 98 6.59 -7.00 2.56
N LEU A 99 6.20 -6.02 3.38
CA LEU A 99 6.34 -6.10 4.83
C LEU A 99 5.45 -7.18 5.44
N SER A 100 4.26 -7.44 4.87
CA SER A 100 3.39 -8.52 5.35
C SER A 100 3.95 -9.90 5.00
N GLU A 101 4.61 -10.03 3.84
CA GLU A 101 5.39 -11.21 3.44
C GLU A 101 6.73 -11.34 4.18
N GLY A 102 7.04 -10.45 5.14
CA GLY A 102 8.30 -10.44 5.90
C GLY A 102 9.53 -10.04 5.07
N LYS A 103 9.31 -9.42 3.91
CA LYS A 103 10.37 -8.89 3.04
C LYS A 103 10.73 -7.46 3.42
N GLY A 104 11.97 -7.09 3.15
CA GLY A 104 12.43 -5.71 3.28
C GLY A 104 11.85 -4.81 2.18
N LEU A 105 11.89 -3.50 2.42
CA LEU A 105 11.59 -2.50 1.40
C LEU A 105 12.81 -2.31 0.48
N PRO A 106 12.62 -2.02 -0.81
CA PRO A 106 13.73 -1.81 -1.74
C PRO A 106 14.54 -0.56 -1.43
N ASP A 107 15.78 -0.49 -1.93
CA ASP A 107 16.71 0.64 -1.68
C ASP A 107 16.21 2.01 -2.20
N TRP A 108 15.23 2.01 -3.12
CA TRP A 108 14.61 3.21 -3.66
C TRP A 108 13.39 3.69 -2.85
N HIS A 109 13.00 2.97 -1.80
CA HIS A 109 11.96 3.41 -0.86
C HIS A 109 12.34 4.79 -0.30
N PRO A 110 11.41 5.79 -0.31
CA PRO A 110 11.71 7.18 0.05
C PRO A 110 12.26 7.40 1.46
#